data_AF-A0A7S4V735-F1
#
_entry.id   AF-A0A7S4V735-F1
#
_cell.length_a   1.000
_cell.length_b   1.000
_cell.length_c   1.000
_cell.angle_alpha   90.00
_cell.angle_beta   90.00
_cell.angle_gamma   90.00
#
_symmetry.space_group_name_H-M   'P 1'
#
loop_
_entity.id
_entity.type
_entity.pdbx_description
1 polymer ?
#
loop_
_entity_poly.entity_id
_entity_poly.type
_entity_poly.pdbx_seq_one_letter_code
_entity_poly.pdbx_strand_id
1 'polypeptide(L)'
;LFKTKLLLMGKDVDIIMSKVMDDKQMLAVMDLLETTCIYCPYYFSHFLALRIVQLSISHGVSVNTAYGFAYYSCILCHLGDLCNASKYAKFALDIMQRMQARQKYCRVYSCLYSMTFLKTNHMHSCLDPVLKAHHEGLKAGDTAHATVCAVIYCNIAFRCKKKLSLVKKISIDLKKEAKVYKQDSVWNLALPLEQ
;
A
#
# COMPACT_ATOMS: atom_id res chain seq x y z
N LEU A 1 -18.76 -2.84 0.42
CA LEU A 1 -18.10 -3.95 -0.29
C LEU A 1 -18.92 -4.44 -1.49
N PHE A 2 -20.15 -4.92 -1.31
CA PHE A 2 -21.00 -5.45 -2.39
C PHE A 2 -21.12 -4.52 -3.60
N LYS A 3 -21.44 -3.24 -3.37
CA LYS A 3 -21.48 -2.21 -4.42
C LYS A 3 -20.19 -2.12 -5.23
N THR A 4 -19.03 -2.15 -4.57
CA THR A 4 -17.73 -2.10 -5.25
C THR A 4 -17.46 -3.36 -6.08
N LYS A 5 -17.82 -4.55 -5.56
CA LYS A 5 -17.72 -5.81 -6.33
C LYS A 5 -18.57 -5.75 -7.60
N LEU A 6 -19.81 -5.27 -7.49
CA LEU A 6 -20.73 -5.15 -8.64
C LEU A 6 -20.19 -4.16 -9.69
N LEU A 7 -19.65 -3.01 -9.27
CA LEU A 7 -19.06 -2.03 -10.18
C LEU A 7 -17.82 -2.54 -10.91
N LEU A 8 -17.07 -3.46 -10.31
CA LEU A 8 -15.86 -4.06 -10.88
C LEU A 8 -16.13 -5.33 -11.70
N MET A 9 -17.36 -5.84 -11.69
CA MET A 9 -17.69 -7.09 -12.37
C MET A 9 -17.48 -6.94 -13.87
N GLY A 10 -16.67 -7.84 -14.46
CA GLY A 10 -16.32 -7.80 -15.88
C GLY A 10 -15.38 -6.66 -16.30
N LYS A 11 -14.84 -5.86 -15.37
CA LYS A 11 -13.86 -4.81 -15.69
C LYS A 11 -12.43 -5.30 -15.47
N ASP A 12 -11.60 -5.13 -16.48
CA ASP A 12 -10.15 -5.24 -16.36
C ASP A 12 -9.51 -3.88 -16.06
N VAL A 13 -8.19 -3.87 -15.92
CA VAL A 13 -7.44 -2.65 -15.61
C VAL A 13 -7.51 -1.62 -16.75
N ASP A 14 -7.56 -2.08 -18.01
CA ASP A 14 -7.59 -1.21 -19.18
C ASP A 14 -8.94 -0.46 -19.27
N ILE A 15 -10.05 -1.16 -19.01
CA ILE A 15 -11.38 -0.56 -18.90
C ILE A 15 -11.42 0.47 -17.76
N ILE A 16 -10.82 0.17 -16.61
CA ILE A 16 -10.77 1.10 -15.47
C ILE A 16 -9.94 2.34 -15.82
N MET A 17 -8.79 2.14 -16.48
CA MET A 17 -7.87 3.20 -16.90
C MET A 17 -8.33 4.00 -18.13
N SER A 18 -9.45 3.63 -18.76
CA SER A 18 -9.94 4.26 -19.99
C SER A 18 -10.31 5.74 -19.85
N LYS A 19 -10.51 6.21 -18.61
CA LYS A 19 -10.84 7.61 -18.30
C LYS A 19 -9.95 8.11 -17.17
N VAL A 20 -9.27 9.22 -17.41
CA VAL A 20 -8.53 9.95 -16.38
C VAL A 20 -9.45 10.99 -15.72
N MET A 21 -9.25 11.22 -14.43
CA MET A 21 -10.01 12.22 -13.66
C MET A 21 -9.40 13.61 -13.86
N ASP A 22 -10.14 14.50 -14.52
CA ASP A 22 -9.70 15.89 -14.79
C ASP A 22 -10.38 16.93 -13.89
N ASP A 23 -11.49 16.56 -13.23
CA ASP A 23 -12.25 17.46 -12.37
C ASP A 23 -11.46 17.80 -11.09
N LYS A 24 -11.13 19.09 -10.92
CA LYS A 24 -10.33 19.57 -9.79
C LYS A 24 -10.97 19.33 -8.42
N GLN A 25 -12.31 19.41 -8.33
CA GLN A 25 -13.00 19.16 -7.07
C GLN A 25 -12.93 17.68 -6.71
N MET A 26 -13.07 16.78 -7.69
CA MET A 26 -12.91 15.35 -7.47
C MET A 26 -11.48 14.96 -7.14
N LEU A 27 -10.47 15.57 -7.76
CA LEU A 27 -9.08 15.36 -7.36
C LEU A 27 -8.86 15.75 -5.89
N ALA A 28 -9.40 16.90 -5.45
CA ALA A 28 -9.32 17.31 -4.05
C ALA A 28 -10.06 16.35 -3.10
N VAL A 29 -11.23 15.82 -3.51
CA VAL A 29 -11.96 14.79 -2.75
C VAL A 29 -11.12 13.51 -2.65
N MET A 30 -10.47 13.07 -3.72
CA MET A 30 -9.62 11.88 -3.73
C MET A 30 -8.43 12.04 -2.77
N ASP A 31 -7.78 13.20 -2.76
CA ASP A 31 -6.70 13.50 -1.82
C ASP A 31 -7.17 13.51 -0.36
N LEU A 32 -8.34 14.12 -0.08
CA LEU A 32 -8.92 14.12 1.25
C LEU A 32 -9.27 12.71 1.72
N LEU A 33 -9.85 11.88 0.84
CA LEU A 33 -10.19 10.49 1.13
C LEU A 33 -8.94 9.66 1.43
N GLU A 34 -7.89 9.78 0.62
CA GLU A 34 -6.62 9.07 0.84
C GLU A 34 -5.99 9.50 2.18
N THR A 35 -5.89 10.81 2.41
CA THR A 35 -5.30 11.37 3.63
C THR A 35 -6.07 10.91 4.86
N THR A 36 -7.40 11.00 4.82
CA THR A 36 -8.26 10.54 5.93
C THR A 36 -8.11 9.03 6.14
N CYS A 37 -8.01 8.26 5.06
CA CYS A 37 -7.82 6.80 5.10
C CYS A 37 -6.52 6.39 5.82
N ILE A 38 -5.47 7.21 5.75
CA ILE A 38 -4.19 6.97 6.42
C ILE A 38 -4.30 7.22 7.93
N TYR A 39 -5.02 8.26 8.36
CA TYR A 39 -5.06 8.69 9.76
C TYR A 39 -6.27 8.20 10.55
N CYS A 40 -7.30 7.67 9.89
CA CYS A 40 -8.50 7.16 10.58
C CYS A 40 -8.29 5.75 11.14
N PRO A 41 -9.10 5.32 12.14
CA PRO A 41 -9.07 3.95 12.63
C PRO A 41 -9.30 2.92 11.52
N TYR A 42 -8.69 1.73 11.67
CA TYR A 42 -8.66 0.69 10.64
C TYR A 42 -10.04 0.33 10.06
N TYR A 43 -11.09 0.24 10.87
CA TYR A 43 -12.43 -0.08 10.35
C TYR A 43 -13.00 1.01 9.43
N PHE A 44 -12.71 2.28 9.70
CA PHE A 44 -13.15 3.39 8.87
C PHE A 44 -12.39 3.48 7.54
N SER A 45 -11.11 3.12 7.53
CA SER A 45 -10.27 3.16 6.34
C SER A 45 -10.79 2.24 5.22
N HIS A 46 -11.49 1.16 5.57
CA HIS A 46 -12.13 0.26 4.60
C HIS A 46 -13.19 0.99 3.76
N PHE A 47 -14.05 1.77 4.40
CA PHE A 47 -15.11 2.50 3.71
C PHE A 47 -14.54 3.59 2.80
N LEU A 48 -13.50 4.27 3.26
CA LEU A 48 -12.81 5.31 2.50
C LEU A 48 -12.11 4.73 1.27
N ALA A 49 -11.36 3.64 1.43
CA ALA A 49 -10.73 2.95 0.31
C ALA A 49 -11.74 2.45 -0.73
N LEU A 50 -12.84 1.86 -0.27
CA LEU A 50 -13.94 1.46 -1.17
C LEU A 50 -14.53 2.67 -1.90
N ARG A 51 -14.61 3.83 -1.25
CA ARG A 51 -15.09 5.07 -1.87
C ARG A 51 -14.13 5.60 -2.94
N ILE A 52 -12.82 5.58 -2.68
CA ILE A 52 -11.79 5.92 -3.67
C ILE A 52 -11.96 5.07 -4.92
N VAL A 53 -12.12 3.75 -4.77
CA VAL A 53 -12.34 2.83 -5.90
C VAL A 53 -13.63 3.16 -6.65
N GLN A 54 -14.74 3.36 -5.94
CA GLN A 54 -16.03 3.67 -6.55
C GLN A 54 -15.99 4.98 -7.35
N LEU A 55 -15.37 6.03 -6.79
CA LEU A 55 -15.21 7.31 -7.48
C LEU A 55 -14.28 7.19 -8.69
N SER A 56 -13.23 6.38 -8.59
CA SER A 56 -12.34 6.13 -9.71
C SER A 56 -13.07 5.50 -10.91
N ILE A 57 -13.99 4.57 -10.63
CA ILE A 57 -14.78 3.91 -11.69
C ILE A 57 -15.77 4.88 -12.35
N SER A 58 -16.36 5.81 -11.59
CA SER A 58 -17.39 6.71 -12.12
C SER A 58 -16.86 8.01 -12.71
N HIS A 59 -15.78 8.57 -12.14
CA HIS A 59 -15.24 9.89 -12.51
C HIS A 59 -13.90 9.80 -13.26
N GLY A 60 -13.31 8.61 -13.36
CA GLY A 60 -11.99 8.39 -13.95
C GLY A 60 -10.92 8.15 -12.89
N VAL A 61 -9.76 7.64 -13.30
CA VAL A 61 -8.65 7.33 -12.41
C VAL A 61 -7.84 8.57 -12.06
N SER A 62 -7.33 8.62 -10.84
CA SER A 62 -6.37 9.62 -10.35
C SER A 62 -5.14 8.93 -9.75
N VAL A 63 -4.14 9.71 -9.36
CA VAL A 63 -2.94 9.18 -8.67
C VAL A 63 -3.28 8.43 -7.37
N ASN A 64 -4.42 8.76 -6.74
CA ASN A 64 -4.90 8.11 -5.51
C ASN A 64 -5.60 6.77 -5.78
N THR A 65 -6.03 6.51 -7.02
CA THR A 65 -6.74 5.30 -7.40
C THR A 65 -5.92 4.04 -7.10
N ALA A 66 -4.60 4.08 -7.35
CA ALA A 66 -3.70 2.98 -7.03
C ALA A 66 -3.76 2.60 -5.54
N TYR A 67 -3.76 3.59 -4.64
CA TYR A 67 -3.88 3.36 -3.20
C TYR A 67 -5.24 2.75 -2.83
N GLY A 68 -6.33 3.24 -3.44
CA GLY A 68 -7.67 2.67 -3.26
C GLY A 68 -7.73 1.18 -3.63
N PHE A 69 -7.16 0.80 -4.77
CA PHE A 69 -7.08 -0.62 -5.18
C PHE A 69 -6.15 -1.45 -4.30
N ALA A 70 -5.04 -0.88 -3.83
CA ALA A 70 -4.14 -1.56 -2.90
C ALA A 70 -4.81 -1.86 -1.55
N TYR A 71 -5.58 -0.92 -1.01
CA TYR A 71 -6.38 -1.19 0.17
C TYR A 71 -7.50 -2.19 -0.13
N TYR A 72 -8.19 -2.05 -1.26
CA TYR A 72 -9.24 -2.98 -1.65
C TYR A 72 -8.74 -4.43 -1.74
N SER A 73 -7.53 -4.66 -2.24
CA SER A 73 -6.92 -5.99 -2.21
C SER A 73 -6.66 -6.48 -0.79
N CYS A 74 -6.24 -5.61 0.14
CA CYS A 74 -6.09 -5.97 1.55
C CYS A 74 -7.43 -6.37 2.19
N ILE A 75 -8.52 -5.66 1.88
CA ILE A 75 -9.88 -6.01 2.35
C ILE A 75 -10.25 -7.42 1.87
N LEU A 76 -10.07 -7.71 0.58
CA LEU A 76 -10.36 -9.03 0.02
C LEU A 76 -9.48 -10.12 0.62
N CYS A 77 -8.21 -9.81 0.85
CA CYS A 77 -7.27 -10.72 1.48
C CYS A 77 -7.65 -11.04 2.93
N HIS A 78 -8.16 -10.06 3.68
CA HIS A 78 -8.67 -10.26 5.04
C HIS A 78 -9.92 -11.15 5.05
N LEU A 79 -10.76 -11.05 4.02
CA LEU A 79 -11.96 -11.88 3.83
C LEU A 79 -11.67 -13.27 3.24
N GLY A 80 -10.39 -13.62 3.01
CA GLY A 80 -9.99 -14.92 2.46
C GLY A 80 -10.12 -15.06 0.94
N ASP A 81 -10.53 -14.02 0.22
CA ASP A 81 -10.64 -14.01 -1.24
C ASP A 81 -9.28 -13.72 -1.88
N LEU A 82 -8.34 -14.66 -1.73
CA LEU A 82 -6.93 -14.49 -2.11
C LEU A 82 -6.73 -14.32 -3.62
N CYS A 83 -7.58 -14.96 -4.43
CA CYS A 83 -7.53 -14.85 -5.89
C CYS A 83 -7.81 -13.41 -6.34
N ASN A 84 -8.93 -12.83 -5.89
CA ASN A 84 -9.25 -11.45 -6.22
C ASN A 84 -8.30 -10.47 -5.54
N ALA A 85 -7.85 -10.75 -4.31
CA ALA A 85 -6.84 -9.94 -3.64
C ALA A 85 -5.57 -9.82 -4.50
N SER A 86 -5.03 -10.94 -4.99
CA SER A 86 -3.86 -10.94 -5.89
C SER A 86 -4.13 -10.18 -7.20
N LYS A 87 -5.31 -10.37 -7.80
CA LYS A 87 -5.73 -9.64 -9.02
C LYS A 87 -5.71 -8.12 -8.80
N TYR A 88 -6.41 -7.63 -7.77
CA TYR A 88 -6.51 -6.18 -7.55
C TYR A 88 -5.22 -5.57 -6.98
N ALA A 89 -4.37 -6.35 -6.33
CA ALA A 89 -3.03 -5.93 -5.96
C ALA A 89 -2.17 -5.64 -7.20
N LYS A 90 -2.25 -6.50 -8.23
CA LYS A 90 -1.59 -6.26 -9.52
C LYS A 90 -2.18 -5.04 -10.25
N PHE A 91 -3.50 -4.84 -10.17
CA PHE A 91 -4.13 -3.63 -10.74
C PHE A 91 -3.58 -2.37 -10.07
N ALA A 92 -3.45 -2.35 -8.75
CA ALA A 92 -2.90 -1.20 -8.04
C ALA A 92 -1.48 -0.84 -8.51
N LEU A 93 -0.62 -1.84 -8.73
CA LEU A 93 0.74 -1.62 -9.26
C LEU A 93 0.73 -1.09 -10.70
N ASP A 94 -0.11 -1.67 -11.57
CA ASP A 94 -0.22 -1.25 -12.97
C ASP A 94 -0.75 0.19 -13.08
N ILE A 95 -1.82 0.51 -12.35
CA ILE A 95 -2.37 1.87 -12.28
C ILE A 95 -1.31 2.86 -11.78
N MET A 96 -0.57 2.52 -10.72
CA MET A 96 0.48 3.37 -10.19
C MET A 96 1.59 3.64 -11.22
N GLN A 97 1.98 2.62 -11.98
CA GLN A 97 3.00 2.74 -13.03
C GLN A 97 2.50 3.63 -14.18
N ARG A 98 1.29 3.38 -14.68
CA ARG A 98 0.70 4.15 -15.81
C ARG A 98 0.42 5.61 -15.44
N MET A 99 -0.02 5.87 -14.21
CA MET A 99 -0.26 7.23 -13.70
C MET A 99 1.03 7.96 -13.28
N GLN A 100 2.20 7.30 -13.39
CA GLN A 100 3.49 7.84 -12.96
C GLN A 100 3.47 8.38 -11.52
N ALA A 101 2.69 7.74 -10.64
CA ALA A 101 2.41 8.20 -9.28
C ALA A 101 3.58 7.88 -8.30
N ARG A 102 4.81 8.25 -8.66
CA ARG A 102 6.04 7.89 -7.93
C ARG A 102 6.04 8.38 -6.49
N GLN A 103 5.39 9.52 -6.21
CA GLN A 103 5.25 10.05 -4.85
C GLN A 103 4.44 9.13 -3.93
N LYS A 104 3.59 8.26 -4.49
CA LYS A 104 2.73 7.33 -3.76
C LYS A 104 3.30 5.91 -3.70
N TYR A 105 4.50 5.71 -4.24
CA TYR A 105 5.12 4.38 -4.40
C TYR A 105 5.21 3.62 -3.08
N CYS A 106 5.78 4.25 -2.04
CA CYS A 106 5.92 3.61 -0.73
C CYS A 106 4.55 3.32 -0.07
N ARG A 107 3.54 4.18 -0.25
CA ARG A 107 2.18 3.97 0.28
C ARG A 107 1.55 2.72 -0.29
N VAL A 108 1.50 2.63 -1.62
CA VAL A 108 0.94 1.47 -2.33
C VAL A 108 1.69 0.19 -1.94
N TYR A 109 3.02 0.23 -1.93
CA TYR A 109 3.82 -0.95 -1.58
C TYR A 109 3.66 -1.34 -0.11
N SER A 110 3.59 -0.39 0.82
CA SER A 110 3.36 -0.71 2.24
C SER A 110 2.04 -1.46 2.44
N CYS A 111 0.96 -1.08 1.74
CA CYS A 111 -0.32 -1.78 1.82
C CYS A 111 -0.22 -3.19 1.24
N LEU A 112 0.30 -3.30 0.02
CA LEU A 112 0.33 -4.58 -0.70
C LEU A 112 1.22 -5.61 -0.01
N TYR A 113 2.41 -5.20 0.44
CA TYR A 113 3.41 -6.09 1.01
C TYR A 113 3.28 -6.29 2.53
N SER A 114 2.42 -5.55 3.23
CA SER A 114 2.08 -5.86 4.63
C SER A 114 1.02 -6.95 4.75
N MET A 115 0.06 -7.01 3.83
CA MET A 115 -1.11 -7.90 3.96
C MET A 115 -1.31 -8.85 2.78
N THR A 116 -1.27 -8.34 1.55
CA THR A 116 -1.73 -9.10 0.38
C THR A 116 -0.64 -10.01 -0.17
N PHE A 117 0.49 -9.45 -0.61
CA PHE A 117 1.55 -10.23 -1.26
C PHE A 117 2.26 -11.23 -0.35
N LEU A 118 2.23 -11.04 0.98
CA LEU A 118 2.73 -12.05 1.91
C LEU A 118 1.88 -13.32 1.95
N LYS A 119 0.61 -13.22 1.54
CA LYS A 119 -0.33 -14.34 1.50
C LYS A 119 -0.53 -14.89 0.09
N THR A 120 -0.23 -14.10 -0.94
CA THR A 120 -0.46 -14.48 -2.34
C THR A 120 0.81 -14.81 -3.12
N ASN A 121 2.00 -14.40 -2.63
CA ASN A 121 3.29 -14.64 -3.28
C ASN A 121 4.28 -15.32 -2.31
N HIS A 122 5.38 -15.85 -2.85
CA HIS A 122 6.46 -16.39 -2.05
C HIS A 122 7.17 -15.28 -1.26
N MET A 123 7.33 -15.43 0.06
CA MET A 123 7.84 -14.35 0.93
C MET A 123 9.22 -13.81 0.51
N HIS A 124 10.12 -14.67 0.01
CA HIS A 124 11.44 -14.19 -0.46
C HIS A 124 11.33 -13.21 -1.62
N SER A 125 10.32 -13.35 -2.50
CA SER A 125 10.09 -12.44 -3.63
C SER A 125 9.62 -11.05 -3.19
N CYS A 126 9.24 -10.90 -1.92
CA CYS A 126 8.74 -9.65 -1.35
C CYS A 126 9.84 -8.77 -0.75
N LEU A 127 11.06 -9.29 -0.53
CA LEU A 127 12.14 -8.55 0.11
C LEU A 127 12.60 -7.34 -0.72
N ASP A 128 13.05 -7.58 -1.94
CA ASP A 128 13.64 -6.54 -2.80
C ASP A 128 12.61 -5.45 -3.16
N PRO A 129 11.35 -5.77 -3.52
CA PRO A 129 10.35 -4.75 -3.81
C PRO A 129 10.05 -3.83 -2.62
N VAL A 130 9.99 -4.37 -1.40
CA VAL A 130 9.73 -3.58 -0.19
C VAL A 130 10.92 -2.70 0.17
N LEU A 131 12.14 -3.22 0.05
CA LEU A 131 13.34 -2.42 0.29
C LEU A 131 13.46 -1.28 -0.73
N LYS A 132 13.16 -1.56 -2.01
CA LYS A 132 13.07 -0.52 -3.03
C LYS A 132 12.02 0.53 -2.68
N ALA A 133 10.86 0.11 -2.19
CA ALA A 133 9.81 1.03 -1.77
C ALA A 133 10.21 1.95 -0.62
N HIS A 134 10.97 1.44 0.36
CA HIS A 134 11.57 2.24 1.41
C HIS A 134 12.47 3.34 0.81
N HIS A 135 13.43 2.99 -0.03
CA HIS A 135 14.35 3.97 -0.62
C HIS A 135 13.64 4.99 -1.53
N GLU A 136 12.66 4.57 -2.33
CA GLU A 136 11.89 5.48 -3.17
C GLU A 136 11.01 6.41 -2.32
N GLY A 137 10.45 5.93 -1.20
CA GLY A 137 9.72 6.76 -0.25
C GLY A 137 10.59 7.86 0.37
N LEU A 138 11.83 7.54 0.74
CA LEU A 138 12.78 8.52 1.26
C LEU A 138 13.11 9.61 0.23
N LYS A 139 13.39 9.21 -1.02
CA LYS A 139 13.64 10.17 -2.12
C LYS A 139 12.43 11.07 -2.39
N ALA A 140 11.21 10.54 -2.23
CA ALA A 140 9.97 11.28 -2.40
C ALA A 140 9.58 12.13 -1.18
N GLY A 141 10.29 12.03 -0.05
CA GLY A 141 9.99 12.75 1.19
C GLY A 141 8.86 12.14 2.04
N ASP A 142 8.32 10.97 1.66
CA ASP A 142 7.33 10.25 2.49
C ASP A 142 8.05 9.35 3.49
N THR A 143 8.67 9.99 4.48
CA THR A 143 9.49 9.33 5.49
C THR A 143 8.69 8.37 6.37
N ALA A 144 7.41 8.65 6.60
CA ALA A 144 6.52 7.81 7.40
C ALA A 144 6.30 6.45 6.70
N HIS A 145 5.82 6.43 5.45
CA HIS A 145 5.60 5.18 4.74
C HIS A 145 6.91 4.49 4.34
N ALA A 146 7.98 5.24 4.09
CA ALA A 146 9.30 4.65 3.94
C ALA A 146 9.70 3.87 5.20
N THR A 147 9.46 4.41 6.39
CA THR A 147 9.71 3.73 7.66
C THR A 147 8.84 2.48 7.81
N VAL A 148 7.56 2.54 7.43
CA VAL A 148 6.69 1.36 7.40
C VAL A 148 7.26 0.27 6.48
N CYS A 149 7.71 0.62 5.27
CA CYS A 149 8.35 -0.33 4.36
C CYS A 149 9.62 -0.96 4.97
N ALA A 150 10.46 -0.17 5.66
CA ALA A 150 11.64 -0.70 6.35
C ALA A 150 11.26 -1.75 7.42
N VAL A 151 10.22 -1.48 8.20
CA VAL A 151 9.74 -2.44 9.20
C VAL A 151 9.15 -3.69 8.55
N ILE A 152 8.37 -3.54 7.47
CA ILE A 152 7.86 -4.69 6.69
C ILE A 152 9.04 -5.53 6.17
N TYR A 153 10.10 -4.90 5.64
CA TYR A 153 11.29 -5.61 5.19
C TYR A 153 11.94 -6.46 6.29
N CYS A 154 12.14 -5.88 7.49
CA CYS A 154 12.68 -6.61 8.64
C CYS A 154 11.82 -7.82 9.00
N ASN A 155 10.49 -7.66 9.00
CA ASN A 155 9.55 -8.74 9.26
C ASN A 155 9.64 -9.86 8.23
N ILE A 156 9.66 -9.52 6.95
CA ILE A 156 9.81 -10.50 5.88
C ILE A 156 11.16 -11.22 5.99
N ALA A 157 12.24 -10.48 6.24
CA ALA A 157 13.59 -11.02 6.35
C ALA A 157 13.72 -12.03 7.50
N PHE A 158 13.12 -11.72 8.65
CA PHE A 158 13.03 -12.64 9.78
C PHE A 158 12.25 -13.92 9.42
N ARG A 159 11.07 -13.79 8.80
CA ARG A 159 10.22 -14.92 8.41
C ARG A 159 10.84 -15.79 7.32
N CYS A 160 11.67 -15.21 6.46
CA CYS A 160 12.47 -15.92 5.45
C CYS A 160 13.69 -16.65 6.04
N LYS A 161 13.77 -16.82 7.37
CA LYS A 161 14.85 -17.50 8.09
C LYS A 161 16.25 -16.93 7.80
N LYS A 162 16.37 -15.65 7.46
CA LYS A 162 17.69 -14.99 7.43
C LYS A 162 18.27 -15.04 8.85
N LYS A 163 19.60 -15.14 8.96
CA LYS A 163 20.31 -15.18 10.26
C LYS A 163 19.81 -14.03 11.15
N LEU A 164 19.35 -14.35 12.36
CA LEU A 164 18.78 -13.35 13.28
C LEU A 164 19.75 -12.21 13.57
N SER A 165 21.05 -12.50 13.70
CA SER A 165 22.10 -11.50 13.86
C SER A 165 22.16 -10.48 12.71
N LEU A 166 21.97 -10.95 11.47
CA LEU A 166 21.92 -10.10 10.28
C LEU A 166 20.67 -9.22 10.29
N VAL A 167 19.50 -9.81 10.57
CA VAL A 167 18.23 -9.06 10.61
C VAL A 167 18.26 -8.02 11.73
N LYS A 168 18.82 -8.35 12.90
CA LYS A 168 18.99 -7.42 14.02
C LYS A 168 19.89 -6.24 13.65
N LYS A 169 21.01 -6.50 12.97
CA LYS A 169 21.90 -5.43 12.48
C LYS A 169 21.16 -4.48 11.53
N ILE A 170 20.49 -5.04 10.51
CA ILE A 170 19.72 -4.24 9.54
C ILE A 170 18.61 -3.43 10.24
N SER A 171 17.89 -4.06 11.17
CA SER A 171 16.83 -3.40 11.95
C SER A 171 17.37 -2.22 12.76
N ILE A 172 18.53 -2.36 13.40
CA ILE A 172 19.17 -1.27 14.14
C ILE A 172 19.54 -0.12 13.21
N ASP A 173 20.09 -0.41 12.04
CA ASP A 173 20.51 0.61 11.07
C ASP A 173 19.29 1.37 10.51
N LEU A 174 18.24 0.64 10.12
CA LEU A 174 16.98 1.24 9.65
C LEU A 174 16.25 2.02 10.77
N LYS A 175 16.34 1.58 12.03
CA LYS A 175 15.78 2.33 13.17
C LYS A 175 16.51 3.65 13.40
N LYS A 176 17.83 3.68 13.26
CA LYS A 176 18.62 4.92 13.34
C LYS A 176 18.19 5.89 12.25
N GLU A 177 17.99 5.39 11.03
CA GLU A 177 17.50 6.20 9.92
C GLU A 177 16.09 6.76 10.19
N ALA A 178 15.16 5.93 10.65
CA ALA A 178 13.83 6.38 11.05
C ALA A 178 13.88 7.50 12.11
N LYS A 179 14.82 7.41 13.06
CA LYS A 179 15.04 8.42 14.10
C LYS A 179 15.56 9.75 13.53
N VAL A 180 16.45 9.72 12.53
CA VAL A 180 16.90 10.93 11.81
C VAL A 180 15.71 11.69 11.22
N TYR A 181 14.71 10.95 10.72
CA TYR A 181 13.47 11.52 10.17
C TYR A 181 12.33 11.69 11.19
N LYS A 182 12.61 11.55 12.50
CA LYS A 182 11.63 11.67 13.59
C LYS A 182 10.44 10.69 13.48
N GLN A 183 10.68 9.49 12.96
CA GLN A 183 9.66 8.44 12.74
C GLN A 183 9.70 7.34 13.81
N ASP A 184 10.16 7.62 15.03
CA ASP A 184 10.24 6.65 16.12
C ASP A 184 8.87 6.03 16.47
N SER A 185 7.80 6.83 16.44
CA SER A 185 6.43 6.35 16.69
C SER A 185 5.96 5.37 15.62
N VAL A 186 6.21 5.67 14.34
CA VAL A 186 5.86 4.82 13.21
C VAL A 186 6.64 3.51 13.27
N TRP A 187 7.92 3.57 13.60
CA TRP A 187 8.76 2.39 13.80
C TRP A 187 8.18 1.45 14.85
N ASN A 188 7.80 2.01 16.01
CA ASN A 188 7.26 1.23 17.13
C ASN A 188 5.86 0.67 16.84
N LEU A 189 5.03 1.39 16.08
CA LEU A 189 3.69 0.94 15.70
C LEU A 189 3.72 -0.24 14.72
N ALA A 190 4.72 -0.27 13.83
CA ALA A 190 4.81 -1.27 12.77
C ALA A 190 5.56 -2.56 13.20
N LEU A 191 6.23 -2.56 14.36
CA LEU A 191 6.86 -3.75 14.92
C LEU A 191 5.77 -4.70 15.44
N PRO A 192 5.69 -5.95 14.95
CA PRO A 192 4.90 -6.94 15.64
C PRO A 192 5.65 -7.32 16.92
N LEU A 193 5.07 -6.95 18.06
CA LEU A 193 5.30 -7.55 19.37
C LEU A 193 6.77 -7.52 19.87
N GLU A 194 7.19 -6.39 20.43
CA GLU A 194 8.06 -6.39 21.63
C GLU A 194 7.20 -6.32 22.92
N GLN A 195 6.06 -7.03 22.92
CA GLN A 195 5.25 -7.32 24.11
C GLN A 195 5.09 -8.83 24.25
#